data_AF-A0A832X3T8-F1
#
_entry.id   AF-A0A832X3T8-F1
#
_cell.length_a   1.000
_cell.length_b   1.000
_cell.length_c   1.000
_cell.angle_alpha   90.00
_cell.angle_beta   90.00
_cell.angle_gamma   90.00
#
_symmetry.space_group_name_H-M   'P 1'
#
loop_
_entity.id
_entity.type
_entity.pdbx_description
1 polymer ?
#
loop_
_entity_poly.entity_id
_entity_poly.type
_entity_poly.pdbx_seq_one_letter_code
_entity_poly.pdbx_strand_id
1 'polypeptide(L)'
;MNNISPKVQNQIGMLQQIQQQLQTILQQKAQYEMAIREANRAKEEISDSPDDAVMYLSVGTVMMQKKKEVIDAKLNEKVETLELRVKSLEKQEKMLQGKFEQLQGQIKAAIEGKGAPIAE
;
A
#
# COMPACT_ATOMS: atom_id res chain seq x y z
N MET A 1 -36.47 7.22 14.80
CA MET A 1 -35.26 7.10 13.95
C MET A 1 -34.56 8.45 13.98
N ASN A 2 -33.39 8.57 14.62
CA ASN A 2 -32.70 9.85 14.77
C ASN A 2 -32.40 10.44 13.39
N ASN A 3 -32.94 11.63 13.09
CA ASN A 3 -32.69 12.35 11.84
C ASN A 3 -31.23 12.84 11.81
N ILE A 4 -30.33 11.98 11.33
CA ILE A 4 -28.95 12.33 10.97
C ILE A 4 -29.03 13.43 9.92
N SER A 5 -28.33 14.54 10.14
CA SER A 5 -28.41 15.67 9.20
C SER A 5 -27.81 15.28 7.84
N PRO A 6 -28.27 15.87 6.73
CA PRO A 6 -27.70 15.63 5.40
C PRO A 6 -26.17 15.84 5.36
N LYS A 7 -25.66 16.80 6.14
CA LYS A 7 -24.21 17.03 6.30
C LYS A 7 -23.48 15.81 6.88
N VAL A 8 -24.01 15.21 7.94
CA VAL A 8 -23.41 14.03 8.57
C VAL A 8 -23.53 12.80 7.66
N GLN A 9 -24.64 12.67 6.92
CA GLN A 9 -24.78 11.60 5.91
C GLN A 9 -23.70 11.71 4.82
N ASN A 10 -23.46 12.92 4.29
CA ASN A 10 -22.39 13.15 3.33
C ASN A 10 -21.00 12.85 3.91
N GLN A 11 -20.75 13.21 5.17
CA GLN A 11 -19.49 12.88 5.86
C GLN A 11 -19.30 11.38 6.04
N ILE A 12 -20.36 10.61 6.33
CA ILE A 12 -20.30 9.14 6.39
C ILE A 12 -19.94 8.56 5.02
N GLY A 13 -20.53 9.08 3.94
CA GLY A 13 -20.19 8.65 2.57
C GLY A 13 -18.71 8.91 2.24
N MET A 14 -18.19 10.09 2.58
CA MET A 14 -16.76 10.40 2.43
C MET A 14 -15.87 9.48 3.27
N LEU A 15 -16.28 9.16 4.50
CA LEU A 15 -15.54 8.24 5.38
C LEU A 15 -15.44 6.84 4.77
N GLN A 16 -16.54 6.33 4.22
CA GLN A 16 -16.58 5.03 3.53
C GLN A 16 -15.68 5.04 2.28
N GLN A 17 -15.68 6.13 1.52
CA GLN A 17 -14.78 6.27 0.37
C GLN A 17 -13.30 6.23 0.78
N ILE A 18 -12.93 6.90 1.89
CA ILE A 18 -11.56 6.84 2.42
C ILE A 18 -11.21 5.42 2.85
N GLN A 19 -12.12 4.68 3.49
CA GLN A 19 -11.89 3.26 3.85
C GLN A 19 -11.61 2.40 2.62
N GLN A 20 -12.38 2.57 1.54
CA GLN A 20 -12.16 1.82 0.30
C GLN A 20 -10.80 2.13 -0.32
N GLN A 21 -10.38 3.40 -0.32
CA GLN A 21 -9.07 3.81 -0.82
C GLN A 21 -7.92 3.24 0.03
N LEU A 22 -8.06 3.26 1.35
CA LEU A 22 -7.09 2.64 2.26
C LEU A 22 -6.95 1.13 2.00
N GLN A 23 -8.06 0.42 1.80
CA GLN A 23 -8.03 -1.01 1.48
C GLN A 23 -7.23 -1.28 0.19
N THR A 24 -7.44 -0.49 -0.86
CA THR A 24 -6.69 -0.61 -2.12
C THR A 24 -5.20 -0.35 -1.92
N ILE A 25 -4.84 0.68 -1.15
CA ILE A 25 -3.42 1.00 -0.87
C ILE A 25 -2.75 -0.14 -0.10
N LEU A 26 -3.41 -0.71 0.91
CA LEU A 26 -2.88 -1.83 1.68
C LEU A 26 -2.65 -3.07 0.80
N GLN A 27 -3.58 -3.37 -0.10
CA GLN A 27 -3.42 -4.48 -1.05
C GLN A 27 -2.24 -4.27 -1.99
N GLN A 28 -2.11 -3.07 -2.58
CA GLN A 28 -0.99 -2.74 -3.46
C GLN A 28 0.35 -2.78 -2.73
N LYS A 29 0.41 -2.25 -1.49
CA LYS A 29 1.61 -2.26 -0.66
C LYS A 29 2.05 -3.70 -0.37
N ALA A 30 1.13 -4.56 0.06
CA ALA A 30 1.42 -5.97 0.34
C ALA A 30 1.94 -6.72 -0.90
N GLN A 31 1.38 -6.42 -2.09
CA GLN A 31 1.86 -6.98 -3.35
C GLN A 31 3.31 -6.57 -3.66
N TYR A 32 3.65 -5.30 -3.49
CA TYR A 32 5.02 -4.84 -3.73
C TYR A 32 6.01 -5.36 -2.68
N GLU A 33 5.63 -5.40 -1.41
CA GLU A 33 6.46 -6.00 -0.35
C GLU A 33 6.74 -7.48 -0.62
N MET A 34 5.77 -8.22 -1.15
CA MET A 34 5.97 -9.61 -1.57
C MET A 34 6.97 -9.71 -2.72
N ALA A 35 6.82 -8.88 -3.75
CA ALA A 35 7.75 -8.85 -4.89
C ALA A 35 9.18 -8.44 -4.48
N ILE A 36 9.33 -7.54 -3.50
CA ILE A 36 10.64 -7.18 -2.91
C ILE A 36 11.25 -8.39 -2.21
N ARG A 37 10.48 -9.10 -1.36
CA ARG A 37 10.97 -10.29 -0.66
C ARG A 37 11.43 -11.38 -1.64
N GLU A 38 10.67 -11.62 -2.71
CA GLU A 38 11.04 -12.57 -3.75
C GLU A 38 12.32 -12.18 -4.48
N ALA A 39 12.45 -10.89 -4.84
CA ALA A 39 13.65 -10.39 -5.51
C ALA A 39 14.89 -10.47 -4.59
N ASN A 40 14.75 -10.18 -3.30
CA ASN A 40 15.84 -10.30 -2.34
C ASN A 40 16.26 -11.76 -2.13
N ARG A 41 15.32 -12.71 -2.07
CA ARG A 41 15.66 -14.15 -2.04
C ARG A 41 16.39 -14.59 -3.30
N ALA A 42 15.96 -14.12 -4.48
CA ALA A 42 16.66 -14.43 -5.73
C ALA A 42 18.10 -13.89 -5.74
N LYS A 43 18.33 -12.70 -5.16
CA LYS A 43 19.68 -12.14 -5.02
C LYS A 43 20.56 -12.97 -4.08
N GLU A 44 20.01 -13.43 -2.95
CA GLU A 44 20.70 -14.30 -1.99
C GLU A 44 21.15 -15.62 -2.65
N GLU A 45 20.24 -16.26 -3.39
CA GLU A 45 20.56 -17.50 -4.14
C GLU A 45 21.63 -17.26 -5.22
N ILE A 46 21.57 -16.11 -5.90
CA ILE A 46 22.59 -15.73 -6.89
C ILE A 46 23.95 -15.51 -6.23
N SER A 47 24.00 -14.88 -5.05
CA SER A 47 25.27 -14.68 -4.34
C SER A 47 25.91 -15.98 -3.90
N ASP A 48 25.11 -16.98 -3.52
CA ASP A 48 25.58 -18.29 -3.08
C ASP A 48 25.94 -19.23 -4.26
N SER A 49 25.53 -18.86 -5.48
CA SER A 49 25.78 -19.65 -6.68
C SER A 49 27.23 -19.51 -7.18
N PRO A 50 27.82 -20.59 -7.75
CA PRO A 50 29.11 -20.54 -8.43
C PRO A 50 29.19 -19.43 -9.50
N ASP A 51 30.39 -18.89 -9.73
CA ASP A 51 30.57 -17.79 -10.70
C ASP A 51 30.35 -18.23 -12.15
N ASP A 52 30.48 -19.52 -12.45
CA ASP A 52 30.23 -20.12 -13.75
C ASP A 52 28.78 -20.66 -13.91
N ALA A 53 27.91 -20.41 -12.92
CA ALA A 53 26.53 -20.84 -12.98
C ALA A 53 25.81 -20.25 -14.20
N VAL A 54 25.20 -21.14 -15.00
CA VAL A 54 24.41 -20.73 -16.17
C VAL A 54 23.06 -20.21 -15.69
N MET A 55 22.80 -18.93 -15.92
CA MET A 55 21.56 -18.27 -15.49
C MET A 55 20.74 -17.78 -16.68
N TYR A 56 19.41 -17.88 -16.54
CA TYR A 56 18.45 -17.45 -17.54
C TYR A 56 17.51 -16.41 -16.95
N LEU A 57 17.21 -15.38 -17.74
CA LEU A 57 16.22 -14.36 -17.40
C LEU A 57 15.04 -14.45 -18.37
N SER A 58 13.82 -14.42 -17.83
CA SER A 58 12.61 -14.31 -18.64
C SER A 58 12.47 -12.89 -19.22
N VAL A 59 12.22 -12.80 -20.52
CA VAL A 59 11.95 -11.57 -21.26
C VAL A 59 10.70 -11.78 -22.10
N GLY A 60 9.54 -11.36 -21.58
CA GLY A 60 8.25 -11.64 -22.20
C GLY A 60 7.95 -13.14 -22.18
N THR A 61 7.86 -13.76 -23.35
CA THR A 61 7.58 -15.21 -23.50
C THR A 61 8.82 -16.06 -23.73
N VAL A 62 10.02 -15.46 -23.80
CA VAL A 62 11.28 -16.16 -24.09
C VAL A 62 12.24 -16.11 -22.91
N MET A 63 13.12 -17.11 -22.82
CA MET A 63 14.20 -17.17 -21.84
C MET A 63 15.52 -16.80 -22.50
N MET A 64 16.24 -15.86 -21.92
CA MET A 64 17.53 -15.41 -22.43
C MET A 64 18.63 -15.73 -21.42
N GLN A 65 19.67 -16.44 -21.85
CA GLN A 65 20.86 -16.62 -21.03
C GLN A 65 21.51 -15.25 -20.79
N LYS A 66 21.84 -14.95 -19.53
CA LYS A 66 22.48 -13.71 -19.13
C LYS A 66 23.60 -14.02 -18.14
N LYS A 67 24.59 -13.12 -18.08
CA LYS A 67 25.63 -13.21 -17.06
C LYS A 67 25.06 -12.91 -15.68
N LYS A 68 25.66 -13.50 -14.65
CA LYS A 68 25.30 -13.32 -13.23
C LYS A 68 25.18 -11.84 -12.86
N GLU A 69 26.15 -11.01 -13.26
CA GLU A 69 26.19 -9.58 -12.92
C GLU A 69 25.03 -8.79 -13.55
N VAL A 70 24.59 -9.20 -14.75
CA VAL A 70 23.46 -8.55 -15.43
C VAL A 70 22.14 -8.86 -14.74
N ILE A 71 21.99 -10.08 -14.21
CA ILE A 71 20.80 -10.50 -13.49
C ILE A 71 20.77 -9.82 -12.12
N ASP A 72 21.89 -9.77 -11.41
CA ASP A 72 21.98 -9.09 -10.12
C ASP A 72 21.66 -7.60 -10.24
N ALA A 73 22.25 -6.89 -11.21
CA ALA A 73 21.94 -5.48 -11.47
C ALA A 73 20.44 -5.24 -11.74
N LYS A 74 19.80 -6.13 -12.50
CA LYS A 74 18.35 -6.03 -12.78
C LYS A 74 17.49 -6.29 -11.55
N LEU A 75 17.88 -7.22 -10.68
CA LEU A 75 17.19 -7.46 -9.42
C LEU A 75 17.34 -6.28 -8.47
N ASN A 76 18.53 -5.68 -8.40
CA ASN A 76 18.78 -4.46 -7.63
C ASN A 76 17.89 -3.30 -8.09
N GLU A 77 17.88 -3.00 -9.39
CA GLU A 77 17.02 -1.95 -9.96
C GLU A 77 15.53 -2.20 -9.68
N LYS A 78 15.10 -3.47 -9.76
CA LYS A 78 13.72 -3.87 -9.44
C LYS A 78 13.39 -3.62 -7.97
N VAL A 79 14.26 -4.00 -7.05
CA VAL A 79 14.07 -3.79 -5.60
C VAL A 79 13.98 -2.29 -5.30
N GLU A 80 14.94 -1.49 -5.76
CA GLU A 80 14.95 -0.03 -5.55
C GLU A 80 13.66 0.62 -6.08
N THR A 81 13.21 0.21 -7.27
CA THR A 81 11.97 0.71 -7.87
C THR A 81 10.75 0.37 -7.00
N LEU A 82 10.66 -0.86 -6.52
CA LEU A 82 9.54 -1.31 -5.69
C LEU A 82 9.55 -0.65 -4.31
N GLU A 83 10.71 -0.46 -3.69
CA GLU A 83 10.86 0.24 -2.41
C GLU A 83 10.39 1.70 -2.50
N LEU A 84 10.73 2.39 -3.59
CA LEU A 84 10.23 3.75 -3.85
C LEU A 84 8.69 3.76 -3.96
N ARG A 85 8.10 2.75 -4.58
CA ARG A 85 6.62 2.61 -4.68
C ARG A 85 5.99 2.36 -3.32
N VAL A 86 6.54 1.45 -2.52
CA VAL A 86 6.10 1.17 -1.14
C VAL A 86 6.15 2.45 -0.31
N LYS A 87 7.28 3.17 -0.32
CA LYS A 87 7.44 4.44 0.41
C LYS A 87 6.42 5.52 -0.01
N SER A 88 6.04 5.55 -1.29
CA SER A 88 4.99 6.45 -1.77
C SER A 88 3.61 6.04 -1.25
N LEU A 89 3.30 4.74 -1.26
CA LEU A 89 2.05 4.20 -0.72
C LEU A 89 1.94 4.42 0.79
N GLU A 90 3.01 4.28 1.56
CA GLU A 90 3.03 4.57 3.00
C GLU A 90 2.70 6.04 3.31
N LYS A 91 3.20 6.97 2.49
CA LYS A 91 2.85 8.39 2.63
C LYS A 91 1.37 8.63 2.33
N GLN A 92 0.82 7.97 1.32
CA GLN A 92 -0.61 8.06 0.98
C GLN A 92 -1.48 7.44 2.08
N GLU A 93 -1.08 6.28 2.61
CA GLU A 93 -1.72 5.60 3.73
C GLU A 93 -1.82 6.52 4.94
N LYS A 94 -0.70 7.10 5.39
CA LYS A 94 -0.67 8.03 6.54
C LYS A 94 -1.55 9.26 6.32
N MET A 95 -1.54 9.82 5.12
CA MET A 95 -2.39 10.97 4.79
C MET A 95 -3.89 10.63 4.90
N LEU A 96 -4.29 9.47 4.36
CA LEU A 96 -5.68 9.02 4.38
C LEU A 96 -6.13 8.57 5.78
N GLN A 97 -5.24 7.96 6.56
CA GLN A 97 -5.49 7.65 7.97
C GLN A 97 -5.77 8.92 8.78
N GLY A 98 -4.95 9.96 8.64
CA GLY A 98 -5.20 11.24 9.31
C GLY A 98 -6.54 11.88 8.91
N LYS A 99 -6.89 11.84 7.61
CA LYS A 99 -8.20 12.31 7.13
C LYS A 99 -9.36 11.47 7.68
N PHE A 100 -9.18 10.16 7.77
CA PHE A 100 -10.15 9.23 8.32
C PHE A 100 -10.44 9.57 9.80
N GLU A 101 -9.40 9.69 10.62
CA GLU A 101 -9.52 10.02 12.05
C GLU A 101 -10.18 11.38 12.27
N GLN A 102 -9.77 12.39 11.49
CA GLN A 102 -10.38 13.73 11.57
C GLN A 102 -11.88 13.69 11.23
N LEU A 103 -12.26 13.02 10.15
CA LEU A 103 -13.64 12.93 9.70
C LEU A 103 -14.50 12.09 10.66
N GLN A 104 -13.93 11.00 11.19
CA GLN A 104 -14.57 10.19 12.22
C GLN A 104 -14.85 11.01 13.49
N GLY A 105 -13.89 11.82 13.93
CA GLY A 105 -14.06 12.73 15.07
C GLY A 105 -15.16 13.76 14.84
N GLN A 106 -15.22 14.36 13.64
CA GLN A 106 -16.29 15.31 13.28
C GLN A 106 -17.67 14.66 13.28
N ILE A 107 -17.80 13.44 12.74
CA ILE A 107 -19.05 12.68 12.73
C ILE A 107 -19.49 12.36 14.16
N LYS A 108 -18.57 11.89 15.01
CA LYS A 108 -18.85 11.57 16.42
C LYS A 108 -19.35 12.81 17.17
N ALA A 109 -18.63 13.93 17.07
CA ALA A 109 -19.02 15.19 17.71
C ALA A 109 -20.39 15.70 17.22
N ALA A 110 -20.70 15.55 15.94
CA ALA A 110 -21.99 15.98 15.38
C ALA A 110 -23.17 15.11 15.84
N ILE A 111 -22.93 13.83 16.16
CA ILE A 111 -23.94 12.90 16.70
C ILE A 111 -24.11 13.14 18.20
N GLU A 112 -23.01 13.28 18.95
CA GLU A 112 -23.03 13.51 20.40
C GLU A 112 -23.56 14.91 20.76
N GLY A 113 -23.19 15.94 20.00
CA GLY A 113 -23.68 17.31 20.18
C GLY A 113 -25.18 17.51 19.89
N LYS A 114 -25.83 16.53 19.26
CA LYS A 114 -27.30 16.47 19.11
C LYS A 114 -28.00 15.71 20.25
N GLY A 115 -27.24 15.16 21.20
CA GLY A 115 -27.74 14.29 22.27
C GLY A 115 -27.76 14.91 23.67
N ALA A 116 -27.40 16.19 23.85
CA ALA A 116 -27.53 16.84 25.15
C ALA A 116 -29.04 17.00 25.51
N PRO A 117 -29.53 16.41 26.61
CA PRO A 117 -30.88 16.67 27.08
C PRO A 117 -30.99 18.15 27.47
N ILE A 118 -32.07 18.79 27.02
CA ILE A 118 -32.53 20.04 27.62
C ILE A 118 -32.90 19.67 29.06
N ALA A 119 -32.06 20.02 30.03
CA ALA A 119 -32.42 19.96 31.43
C ALA A 119 -33.39 21.11 31.69
N GLU A 120 -34.64 20.74 31.94
CA GLU A 120 -35.72 21.61 32.44
C GLU A 120 -35.59 21.80 33.96
#